data_AF-Q7P3Y5-F1
#
_entry.id   AF-Q7P3Y5-F1
#
_cell.length_a   1.000
_cell.length_b   1.000
_cell.length_c   1.000
_cell.angle_alpha   90.00
_cell.angle_beta   90.00
_cell.angle_gamma   90.00
#
_symmetry.space_group_name_H-M   'P 1'
#
loop_
_entity.id
_entity.type
_entity.pdbx_description
1 polymer ?
#
loop_
_entity_poly.entity_id
_entity_poly.type
_entity_poly.pdbx_seq_one_letter_code
_entity_poly.pdbx_strand_id
1 'polypeptide(L)'
;MEKLKNIKCYLLDMDGTIYLGNELIDGAKEFLEKLKEKNIRYIFLTNNSSKNKDRYVEKLNKLGIKAYREDVFSSGEATTIYLNKRKKGAKVFLLGTKDLEDEFKEAGFELVKERNKI
;
A
#
# COMPACT_ATOMS: atom_id res chain seq x y z
N MET A 1 -26.36 4.60 -11.33
CA MET A 1 -25.05 4.46 -12.02
C MET A 1 -24.43 5.78 -12.49
N GLU A 2 -25.14 6.90 -12.49
CA GLU A 2 -24.64 8.19 -13.01
C GLU A 2 -23.40 8.72 -12.28
N LYS A 3 -23.35 8.54 -10.95
CA LYS A 3 -22.20 8.96 -10.11
C LYS A 3 -20.88 8.27 -10.46
N LEU A 4 -20.92 7.09 -11.09
CA LEU A 4 -19.71 6.34 -11.45
C LEU A 4 -19.14 6.74 -12.82
N LYS A 5 -19.91 7.47 -13.65
CA LYS A 5 -19.49 7.80 -15.03
C LYS A 5 -18.29 8.76 -15.09
N ASN A 6 -18.09 9.55 -14.04
CA ASN A 6 -17.06 10.60 -14.00
C ASN A 6 -15.96 10.33 -12.97
N ILE A 7 -15.85 9.09 -12.47
CA ILE A 7 -14.79 8.70 -11.54
C ILE A 7 -13.47 8.59 -12.31
N LYS A 8 -12.46 9.35 -11.86
CA LYS A 8 -11.12 9.37 -12.48
C LYS A 8 -10.15 8.37 -11.86
N CYS A 9 -10.39 8.01 -10.60
CA CYS A 9 -9.52 7.11 -9.86
C CYS A 9 -10.34 6.28 -8.85
N TYR A 10 -10.04 4.99 -8.77
CA TYR A 10 -10.55 4.09 -7.74
C TYR A 10 -9.46 3.78 -6.72
N LEU A 11 -9.75 4.00 -5.44
CA LEU A 11 -8.93 3.49 -4.33
C LEU A 11 -9.57 2.18 -3.87
N LEU A 12 -8.85 1.09 -4.06
CA LEU A 12 -9.38 -0.25 -3.89
C LEU A 12 -8.74 -0.88 -2.67
N ASP A 13 -9.54 -1.25 -1.69
CA ASP A 13 -9.10 -2.16 -0.65
C ASP A 13 -8.64 -3.50 -1.26
N MET A 14 -7.85 -4.29 -0.54
CA MET A 14 -7.29 -5.56 -1.05
C MET A 14 -7.91 -6.80 -0.39
N ASP A 15 -7.70 -6.99 0.91
CA ASP A 15 -8.14 -8.17 1.64
C ASP A 15 -9.67 -8.14 1.83
N GLY A 16 -10.39 -9.09 1.24
CA GLY A 16 -11.86 -9.13 1.25
C GLY A 16 -12.51 -8.30 0.13
N THR A 17 -11.71 -7.64 -0.72
CA THR A 17 -12.20 -6.86 -1.88
C THR A 17 -11.63 -7.38 -3.21
N ILE A 18 -10.32 -7.56 -3.30
CA ILE A 18 -9.62 -8.08 -4.50
C ILE A 18 -9.34 -9.58 -4.36
N TYR A 19 -8.94 -10.00 -3.16
CA TYR A 19 -8.62 -11.38 -2.85
C TYR A 19 -9.04 -11.72 -1.42
N LEU A 20 -9.21 -13.01 -1.13
CA LEU A 20 -9.34 -13.54 0.22
C LEU A 20 -8.29 -14.64 0.42
N GLY A 21 -7.33 -14.40 1.31
CA GLY A 21 -6.18 -15.29 1.46
C GLY A 21 -5.32 -15.30 0.20
N ASN A 22 -5.28 -16.43 -0.51
CA ASN A 22 -4.51 -16.63 -1.75
C ASN A 22 -5.42 -16.85 -2.97
N GLU A 23 -6.70 -16.56 -2.87
CA GLU A 23 -7.67 -16.70 -3.96
C GLU A 23 -8.22 -15.33 -4.34
N LEU A 24 -8.39 -15.10 -5.65
CA LEU A 24 -9.08 -13.89 -6.14
C LEU A 24 -10.55 -13.95 -5.80
N ILE A 25 -11.14 -12.78 -5.53
CA ILE A 25 -12.59 -12.65 -5.46
C ILE A 25 -13.16 -12.65 -6.88
N ASP A 26 -14.25 -13.38 -7.09
CA ASP A 26 -14.92 -13.48 -8.39
C ASP A 26 -15.25 -12.09 -8.95
N GLY A 27 -14.87 -11.85 -10.21
CA GLY A 27 -15.10 -10.56 -10.87
C GLY A 27 -14.05 -9.49 -10.58
N ALA A 28 -13.12 -9.69 -9.63
CA ALA A 28 -12.11 -8.69 -9.30
C ALA A 28 -11.16 -8.42 -10.47
N LYS A 29 -10.70 -9.48 -11.14
CA LYS A 29 -9.79 -9.35 -12.29
C LYS A 29 -10.48 -8.66 -13.46
N GLU A 30 -11.69 -9.09 -13.80
CA GLU A 30 -12.52 -8.54 -14.88
C GLU A 30 -12.87 -7.07 -14.62
N PHE A 31 -13.09 -6.71 -13.35
CA PHE A 31 -13.30 -5.32 -12.95
C PHE A 31 -12.05 -4.46 -13.21
N LEU A 32 -10.88 -4.92 -12.78
CA LEU A 32 -9.61 -4.21 -12.99
C LEU A 32 -9.27 -4.07 -14.48
N GLU A 33 -9.54 -5.11 -15.28
CA GLU A 33 -9.39 -5.09 -16.73
C GLU A 33 -10.31 -4.03 -17.37
N LYS A 34 -11.58 -3.96 -16.97
CA LYS A 34 -12.52 -2.92 -17.43
C LYS A 34 -12.07 -1.51 -17.05
N LEU A 35 -11.50 -1.31 -15.86
CA LEU A 35 -10.94 0.00 -15.49
C LEU A 35 -9.78 0.38 -16.41
N LYS A 36 -8.90 -0.59 -16.71
CA LYS A 36 -7.76 -0.40 -17.60
C LYS A 36 -8.21 -0.08 -19.04
N GLU A 37 -9.17 -0.81 -19.59
CA GLU A 37 -9.76 -0.55 -20.91
C GLU A 37 -10.34 0.86 -21.02
N LYS A 38 -10.94 1.35 -19.93
CA LYS A 38 -11.50 2.70 -19.84
C LYS A 38 -10.48 3.79 -19.49
N ASN A 39 -9.19 3.44 -19.38
CA ASN A 39 -8.12 4.34 -18.92
C ASN A 39 -8.43 5.02 -17.57
N ILE A 40 -9.13 4.32 -16.68
CA ILE A 40 -9.42 4.82 -15.33
C ILE A 40 -8.30 4.33 -14.41
N ARG A 41 -7.65 5.26 -13.69
CA ARG A 41 -6.61 4.94 -12.73
C ARG A 41 -7.22 4.14 -11.56
N TYR A 42 -6.46 3.18 -11.03
CA TYR A 42 -6.74 2.62 -9.72
C TYR A 42 -5.47 2.52 -8.90
N ILE A 43 -5.63 2.52 -7.58
CA ILE A 43 -4.58 2.31 -6.59
C ILE A 43 -5.12 1.33 -5.56
N PHE A 44 -4.38 0.27 -5.28
CA PHE A 44 -4.60 -0.62 -4.16
C PHE A 44 -4.19 0.07 -2.86
N LEU A 45 -5.12 0.12 -1.92
CA LEU A 45 -5.00 0.77 -0.63
C LEU A 45 -5.08 -0.28 0.46
N THR A 46 -4.18 -0.22 1.44
CA THR A 46 -4.25 -1.12 2.61
C THR A 46 -3.84 -0.43 3.90
N ASN A 47 -4.53 -0.77 4.98
CA ASN A 47 -4.16 -0.35 6.33
C ASN A 47 -3.13 -1.28 6.99
N ASN A 48 -2.74 -2.38 6.34
CA ASN A 48 -1.78 -3.31 6.87
C ASN A 48 -0.35 -2.81 6.62
N SER A 49 0.34 -2.45 7.70
CA SER A 49 1.73 -1.96 7.71
C SER A 49 2.74 -3.06 8.00
N SER A 50 2.36 -4.33 8.05
CA SER A 50 3.28 -5.44 8.33
C SER A 50 4.16 -5.83 7.14
N LYS A 51 3.80 -5.35 5.94
CA LYS A 51 4.44 -5.67 4.67
C LYS A 51 4.72 -4.38 3.90
N ASN A 52 5.85 -4.33 3.21
CA ASN A 52 6.16 -3.22 2.32
C ASN A 52 5.44 -3.41 0.96
N LYS A 53 5.53 -2.39 0.09
CA LYS A 53 4.88 -2.42 -1.22
C LYS A 53 5.28 -3.60 -2.10
N ASP A 54 6.55 -4.00 -2.07
CA ASP A 54 7.04 -5.09 -2.94
C ASP A 54 6.35 -6.41 -2.63
N ARG A 55 6.06 -6.67 -1.34
CA ARG A 55 5.32 -7.88 -0.96
C ARG A 55 3.90 -7.90 -1.51
N TYR A 56 3.22 -6.75 -1.55
CA TYR A 56 1.89 -6.65 -2.12
C TYR A 56 1.92 -6.78 -3.64
N VAL A 57 2.89 -6.14 -4.30
CA VAL A 57 3.11 -6.26 -5.74
C VAL A 57 3.39 -7.71 -6.12
N GLU A 58 4.28 -8.39 -5.39
CA GLU A 58 4.60 -9.81 -5.60
C GLU A 58 3.35 -10.68 -5.44
N LYS A 59 2.55 -10.45 -4.39
CA LYS A 59 1.31 -11.18 -4.14
C LYS A 59 0.30 -10.98 -5.28
N LEU A 60 0.03 -9.74 -5.66
CA LEU A 60 -0.92 -9.41 -6.73
C LEU A 60 -0.50 -10.05 -8.06
N ASN A 61 0.79 -9.97 -8.40
CA ASN A 61 1.31 -10.60 -9.61
C ASN A 61 1.18 -12.13 -9.58
N LYS A 62 1.41 -12.78 -8.42
CA LYS A 62 1.17 -14.23 -8.25
C LYS A 62 -0.30 -14.62 -8.44
N LEU A 63 -1.22 -13.74 -8.06
CA LEU A 63 -2.66 -13.90 -8.28
C LEU A 63 -3.09 -13.56 -9.72
N GLY A 64 -2.14 -13.23 -10.61
CA GLY A 64 -2.44 -12.90 -12.00
C GLY A 64 -2.95 -11.47 -12.22
N ILE A 65 -2.81 -10.58 -11.22
CA ILE A 65 -3.08 -9.14 -11.34
C ILE A 65 -1.74 -8.44 -11.58
N LYS A 66 -1.56 -7.87 -12.78
CA LYS A 66 -0.37 -7.08 -13.10
C LYS A 66 -0.36 -5.79 -12.29
N ALA A 67 0.50 -5.71 -11.28
CA ALA A 67 0.63 -4.55 -10.39
C ALA A 67 2.08 -4.07 -10.30
N TYR A 68 2.26 -2.78 -10.05
CA TYR A 68 3.55 -2.13 -9.81
C TYR A 68 3.55 -1.38 -8.47
N ARG A 69 4.71 -0.92 -8.00
CA ARG A 69 4.85 -0.24 -6.69
C ARG A 69 3.98 1.02 -6.60
N GLU A 70 3.86 1.77 -7.69
CA GLU A 70 3.03 2.96 -7.81
C GLU A 70 1.52 2.69 -7.75
N ASP A 71 1.11 1.43 -7.92
CA ASP A 71 -0.28 1.01 -7.80
C ASP A 71 -0.64 0.64 -6.35
N VAL A 72 0.31 0.63 -5.41
CA VAL A 72 0.07 0.25 -4.01
C VAL A 72 0.37 1.44 -3.09
N PHE A 73 -0.56 1.74 -2.19
CA PHE A 73 -0.41 2.73 -1.13
C PHE A 73 -0.75 2.09 0.23
N SER A 74 0.23 2.04 1.13
CA SER A 74 0.10 1.39 2.45
C SER A 74 -0.07 2.44 3.57
N SER A 75 -0.58 2.00 4.72
CA SER A 75 -0.56 2.83 5.94
C SER A 75 0.85 3.13 6.45
N GLY A 76 1.82 2.24 6.19
CA GLY A 76 3.25 2.47 6.46
C GLY A 76 3.76 3.70 5.73
N GLU A 77 3.56 3.74 4.41
CA GLU A 77 3.93 4.87 3.56
C GLU A 77 3.19 6.15 3.94
N ALA A 78 1.87 6.06 4.18
CA ALA A 78 1.09 7.21 4.62
C ALA A 78 1.68 7.83 5.90
N THR A 79 2.13 6.97 6.83
CA THR A 79 2.76 7.38 8.09
C THR A 79 4.12 8.03 7.85
N THR A 80 4.99 7.46 7.01
CA THR A 80 6.30 8.05 6.72
C THR A 80 6.18 9.41 6.03
N ILE A 81 5.24 9.57 5.09
CA ILE A 81 4.91 10.85 4.44
C ILE A 81 4.45 11.86 5.49
N TYR A 82 3.54 11.47 6.37
CA TYR A 82 3.02 12.36 7.42
C TYR A 82 4.13 12.81 8.39
N LEU A 83 4.94 11.86 8.88
CA LEU A 83 6.02 12.16 9.81
C LEU A 83 7.10 13.04 9.16
N ASN A 84 7.41 12.85 7.88
CA ASN A 84 8.38 13.69 7.17
C ASN A 84 7.89 15.14 7.02
N LYS A 85 6.58 15.37 6.90
CA LYS A 85 5.99 16.72 6.94
C LYS A 85 6.07 17.38 8.32
N ARG A 86 6.12 16.57 9.39
CA ARG A 86 6.17 17.06 10.79
C ARG A 86 7.59 17.27 11.29
N LYS A 87 8.47 16.29 11.07
CA LYS A 87 9.88 16.28 11.50
C LYS A 87 10.67 15.32 10.61
N LYS A 88 11.19 15.85 9.51
CA LYS A 88 12.06 15.10 8.58
C LYS A 88 13.28 14.55 9.30
N GLY A 89 13.62 13.28 9.05
CA GLY A 89 14.81 12.64 9.62
C GLY A 89 14.75 12.42 11.14
N ALA A 90 13.55 12.33 11.73
CA ALA A 90 13.42 12.06 13.15
C ALA A 90 14.01 10.70 13.55
N LYS A 91 14.49 10.61 14.79
CA LYS A 91 14.76 9.33 15.45
C LYS A 91 13.44 8.69 15.86
N VAL A 92 13.20 7.45 15.45
CA VAL A 92 11.93 6.73 15.66
C VAL A 92 12.22 5.42 16.38
N PHE A 93 11.60 5.23 17.55
CA PHE A 93 11.45 3.90 18.11
C PHE A 93 10.26 3.25 17.40
N LEU A 94 10.54 2.29 16.52
CA LEU A 94 9.54 1.67 15.67
C LEU A 94 9.19 0.28 16.20
N LEU A 95 7.93 0.08 16.57
CA LEU A 95 7.38 -1.24 16.86
C LEU A 95 6.69 -1.78 15.61
N GLY A 96 7.38 -2.65 14.88
CA GLY A 96 6.89 -3.14 13.60
C GLY A 96 7.67 -4.34 13.08
N THR A 97 7.29 -4.78 11.89
CA THR A 97 8.00 -5.84 11.17
C THR A 97 9.26 -5.30 10.50
N LYS A 98 10.13 -6.21 10.05
CA LYS A 98 11.31 -5.88 9.26
C LYS A 98 10.97 -5.07 8.01
N ASP A 99 9.89 -5.44 7.31
CA ASP A 99 9.43 -4.73 6.12
C ASP A 99 9.05 -3.27 6.44
N LEU A 100 8.39 -3.03 7.59
CA LEU A 100 8.06 -1.67 8.03
C LEU A 100 9.31 -0.89 8.44
N GLU A 101 10.28 -1.54 9.10
CA GLU A 101 11.56 -0.91 9.41
C GLU A 101 12.28 -0.43 8.16
N ASP A 102 12.30 -1.26 7.11
CA ASP A 102 12.96 -0.93 5.85
C ASP A 102 12.25 0.21 5.14
N GLU A 103 10.91 0.24 5.15
CA GLU A 103 10.13 1.36 4.63
C GLU A 103 10.42 2.68 5.36
N PHE A 104 10.57 2.66 6.69
CA PHE A 104 10.94 3.85 7.45
C PHE A 104 12.38 4.30 7.18
N LYS A 105 13.32 3.37 7.03
CA LYS A 105 14.72 3.68 6.68
C LYS A 105 14.82 4.28 5.27
N GLU A 106 14.13 3.71 4.30
CA GLU A 106 14.03 4.24 2.93
C GLU A 106 13.44 5.66 2.90
N ALA A 107 12.48 5.94 3.78
CA ALA A 107 11.91 7.28 3.96
C ALA A 107 12.82 8.27 4.71
N GLY A 108 14.01 7.85 5.12
CA GLY A 108 15.05 8.69 5.73
C GLY A 108 14.97 8.83 7.26
N PHE A 109 14.23 7.96 7.96
CA PHE A 109 14.18 7.95 9.42
C PHE A 109 15.34 7.15 10.03
N GLU A 110 15.84 7.61 11.18
CA GLU A 110 16.80 6.87 12.00
C GLU A 110 16.03 6.00 13.00
N LEU A 111 16.11 4.67 12.86
CA LEU A 111 15.45 3.77 13.80
C LEU A 111 16.31 3.54 15.04
N VAL A 112 15.73 3.74 16.22
CA VAL A 112 16.37 3.50 17.52
C VAL A 112 15.70 2.33 18.23
N LYS A 113 16.48 1.55 18.97
CA LYS A 113 15.98 0.37 19.71
C LYS A 113 15.63 0.65 21.16
N GLU A 114 16.04 1.81 21.68
CA GLU A 114 15.76 2.21 23.04
C GLU A 114 15.56 3.73 23.07
N ARG A 115 14.78 4.20 24.05
CA ARG A 115 14.72 5.63 24.36
C ARG A 115 16.03 6.00 25.03
N ASN A 116 16.76 6.97 24.49
CA ASN A 116 17.95 7.50 25.17
C ASN A 116 17.55 7.81 26.62
N LYS A 117 18.17 7.13 27.59
CA LYS A 117 18.05 7.49 29.00
C LYS A 117 18.59 8.91 29.12
N ILE A 118 17.71 9.84 29.49
CA ILE A 118 18.08 11.21 29.88
C ILE A 118 18.72 11.11 31.26
#